data_AF-A0A5N4DH23-F1
#
_entry.id   AF-A0A5N4DH23-F1
#
_cell.length_a   1.000
_cell.length_b   1.000
_cell.length_c   1.000
_cell.angle_alpha   90.00
_cell.angle_beta   90.00
_cell.angle_gamma   90.00
#
_symmetry.space_group_name_H-M   'P 1'
#
loop_
_entity.id
_entity.type
_entity.pdbx_description
1 polymer ?
#
loop_
_entity_poly.entity_id
_entity_poly.type
_entity_poly.pdbx_seq_one_letter_code
_entity_poly.pdbx_strand_id
1 'polypeptide(L)'
;LLFSNAVNLLSNVPVSCLDVLICPLTHEETTQEATTLDELPGDKTTEKETVLKNSTMVYNGMNMEAIHVLLNFMEKRIDKGSSYREGLTPVLSLLTECSRAHRNIRKFLKDQVLPPLRDVTNRPEVGSTVRNKLVRLMTHVDLGVKQIAAEFLFVLCKERVDSLLKYTGYGNAAGLLAARGLLAGGRGDNWYSEDEDTDTEEYKNAKPNINLITGHLEEPMPNPIDEMTEEQKEYEAMKLVNMLDKLSRYCIPIHFLLGF
;
A
#
# COMPACT_ATOMS: atom_id res chain seq x y z
N LEU A 1 24.87 7.78 4.58
CA LEU A 1 24.90 8.10 6.04
C LEU A 1 24.19 9.41 6.35
N LEU A 2 24.58 10.54 5.74
CA LEU A 2 23.93 11.85 5.94
C LEU A 2 22.39 11.85 5.84
N PHE A 3 21.82 11.35 4.74
CA PHE A 3 20.36 11.25 4.58
C PHE A 3 19.68 10.36 5.64
N SER A 4 20.35 9.30 6.11
CA SER A 4 19.79 8.44 7.16
C SER A 4 19.69 9.17 8.48
N ASN A 5 20.74 9.92 8.83
CA ASN A 5 20.78 10.68 10.07
C ASN A 5 19.77 11.83 10.04
N ALA A 6 19.61 12.50 8.88
CA ALA A 6 18.60 13.52 8.67
C ALA A 6 17.18 12.97 8.84
N VAL A 7 16.85 11.84 8.23
CA VAL A 7 15.52 11.21 8.40
C VAL A 7 15.28 10.81 9.85
N ASN A 8 16.26 10.20 10.51
CA ASN A 8 16.12 9.81 11.91
C ASN A 8 15.92 11.03 12.83
N LEU A 9 16.51 12.17 12.49
CA LEU A 9 16.27 13.42 13.21
C LEU A 9 14.86 13.94 12.93
N LEU A 10 14.44 13.96 11.66
CA LEU A 10 13.09 14.39 11.25
C LEU A 10 11.99 13.54 11.86
N SER A 11 12.19 12.22 12.02
CA SER A 11 11.20 11.35 12.68
C SER A 11 11.00 11.66 14.16
N ASN A 12 11.91 12.39 14.80
CA ASN A 12 11.79 12.82 16.19
C ASN A 12 11.19 14.23 16.33
N VAL A 13 10.96 14.93 15.21
CA VAL A 13 10.37 16.28 15.21
C VAL A 13 8.83 16.16 15.29
N PRO A 14 8.15 17.04 16.05
CA PRO A 14 6.69 17.07 16.07
C PRO A 14 6.09 17.24 14.67
N VAL A 15 5.00 16.53 14.40
CA VAL A 15 4.35 16.50 13.08
C VAL A 15 3.93 17.90 12.60
N SER A 16 3.59 18.80 13.52
CA SER A 16 3.26 20.20 13.24
C SER A 16 4.40 21.03 12.61
N CYS A 17 5.64 20.56 12.74
CA CYS A 17 6.80 21.23 12.14
C CYS A 17 7.17 20.64 10.77
N LEU A 18 6.51 19.56 10.35
CA LEU A 18 6.75 18.92 9.06
C LEU A 18 6.07 19.66 7.90
N ASP A 19 5.22 20.64 8.19
CA ASP A 19 4.65 21.61 7.24
C ASP A 19 5.74 22.28 6.39
N VAL A 20 6.95 22.45 6.92
CA VAL A 20 8.11 23.01 6.19
C VAL A 20 8.53 22.14 5.00
N LEU A 21 8.19 20.85 4.99
CA LEU A 21 8.44 19.96 3.85
C LEU A 21 7.47 20.22 2.69
N ILE A 22 6.45 21.05 2.90
CA ILE A 22 5.43 21.41 1.93
C ILE A 22 5.36 22.94 1.82
N CYS A 23 6.10 23.50 0.88
CA CYS A 23 5.93 24.92 0.56
C CYS A 23 4.82 25.07 -0.50
N PRO A 24 3.78 25.89 -0.25
CA PRO A 24 2.94 26.41 -1.33
C PRO A 24 3.86 27.14 -2.32
N LEU A 25 3.69 26.88 -3.61
CA LEU A 25 4.44 27.65 -4.60
C LEU A 25 3.90 29.08 -4.60
N THR A 26 4.72 30.04 -4.18
CA THR A 26 4.44 31.45 -4.40
C THR A 26 4.46 31.73 -5.90
N HIS A 27 3.54 32.56 -6.39
CA HIS A 27 3.28 32.89 -7.80
C HIS A 27 4.48 33.41 -8.64
N GLU A 28 5.72 33.37 -8.14
CA GLU A 28 6.90 33.87 -8.84
C GLU A 28 7.61 32.82 -9.71
N GLU A 29 7.37 31.52 -9.52
CA GLU A 29 8.04 30.46 -10.30
C GLU A 29 7.31 30.09 -11.60
N THR A 30 6.11 30.62 -11.87
CA THR A 30 5.33 30.29 -13.07
C THR A 30 5.60 31.21 -14.27
N THR A 31 6.41 32.27 -14.11
CA THR A 31 6.51 33.35 -15.11
C THR A 31 7.85 33.41 -15.86
N GLN A 32 8.75 32.44 -15.71
CA GLN A 32 10.06 32.46 -16.41
C GLN A 32 10.19 31.50 -17.59
N GLU A 33 9.22 30.62 -17.86
CA GLU A 33 9.32 29.65 -18.98
C GLU A 33 8.63 30.09 -20.29
N ALA A 34 7.96 31.24 -20.33
CA ALA A 34 7.11 31.62 -21.48
C ALA A 34 7.72 32.61 -22.48
N THR A 35 8.95 33.09 -22.29
CA THR A 35 9.56 34.06 -23.23
C THR A 35 11.02 33.75 -23.48
N THR A 36 11.30 32.90 -24.47
CA THR A 36 12.38 33.07 -25.47
C THR A 36 12.32 31.89 -26.47
N LEU A 37 11.47 32.01 -27.48
CA LEU A 37 11.64 31.30 -28.75
C LEU A 37 11.68 32.38 -29.82
N ASP A 38 12.88 32.85 -30.16
CA ASP A 38 13.18 33.26 -31.53
C ASP A 38 14.71 33.33 -31.75
N GLU A 39 15.11 32.76 -32.89
CA GLU A 39 16.37 32.87 -33.63
C GLU A 39 17.61 32.01 -33.23
N LEU A 40 17.88 31.01 -34.10
CA LEU A 40 19.24 30.53 -34.45
C LEU A 40 19.79 31.42 -35.60
N PRO A 41 21.12 31.54 -35.88
CA PRO A 41 22.08 30.41 -35.88
C PRO A 41 23.56 30.70 -35.50
N GLY A 42 24.35 29.64 -35.27
CA GLY A 42 25.79 29.64 -35.64
C GLY A 42 26.83 29.09 -34.65
N ASP A 43 27.39 27.92 -35.02
CA ASP A 43 28.76 27.44 -34.83
C ASP A 43 29.28 26.88 -33.47
N LYS A 44 30.17 25.90 -33.64
CA LYS A 44 30.74 24.87 -32.76
C LYS A 44 31.38 25.40 -31.47
N THR A 45 31.24 24.69 -30.34
CA THR A 45 32.29 23.81 -29.76
C THR A 45 31.77 23.06 -28.53
N THR A 46 32.41 21.93 -28.27
CA THR A 46 32.14 20.89 -27.28
C THR A 46 32.18 21.37 -25.84
N GLU A 47 31.09 21.22 -25.08
CA GLU A 47 31.09 20.97 -23.64
C GLU A 47 29.73 20.35 -23.26
N LYS A 48 29.74 19.07 -22.88
CA LYS A 48 28.56 18.35 -22.40
C LYS A 48 28.31 18.74 -20.94
N GLU A 49 27.76 19.92 -20.73
CA GLU A 49 27.15 20.29 -19.47
C GLU A 49 25.72 19.74 -19.48
N THR A 50 25.52 18.60 -18.81
CA THR A 50 24.19 18.02 -18.63
C THR A 50 23.39 18.92 -17.70
N VAL A 51 22.71 19.90 -18.29
CA VAL A 51 21.70 20.74 -17.65
C VAL A 51 20.66 19.82 -17.01
N LEU A 52 20.69 19.75 -15.68
CA LEU A 52 19.70 19.10 -14.84
C LEU A 52 18.40 19.90 -14.99
N LYS A 53 17.48 19.42 -15.83
CA LYS A 53 16.11 19.93 -15.88
C LYS A 53 15.46 19.65 -14.52
N ASN A 54 15.46 20.63 -13.63
CA ASN A 54 14.68 20.62 -12.40
C ASN A 54 13.20 20.65 -12.80
N SER A 55 12.60 19.47 -13.02
CA SER A 55 11.16 19.35 -13.15
C SER A 55 10.60 19.52 -11.75
N THR A 56 10.16 20.73 -11.41
CA THR A 56 9.57 21.02 -10.09
C THR A 56 8.36 20.12 -9.92
N MET A 57 8.41 19.15 -9.00
CA MET A 57 7.29 18.23 -8.83
C MET A 57 6.19 18.89 -8.03
N VAL A 58 5.18 19.37 -8.76
CA VAL A 58 4.03 20.08 -8.20
C VAL A 58 2.83 19.16 -8.13
N TYR A 59 2.17 19.10 -6.97
CA TYR A 59 0.88 18.41 -6.80
C TYR A 59 -0.11 19.33 -6.09
N ASN A 60 -1.26 19.58 -6.73
CA ASN A 60 -2.27 20.54 -6.25
C ASN A 60 -1.69 21.91 -5.85
N GLY A 61 -0.73 22.43 -6.63
CA GLY A 61 -0.10 23.74 -6.38
C GLY A 61 0.94 23.78 -5.26
N MET A 62 1.36 22.63 -4.73
CA MET A 62 2.40 22.54 -3.69
C MET A 62 3.62 21.78 -4.19
N ASN A 63 4.80 22.18 -3.73
CA ASN A 63 6.04 21.48 -4.02
C ASN A 63 6.11 20.15 -3.24
N MET A 64 6.25 19.04 -3.96
CA MET A 64 6.35 17.67 -3.43
C MET A 64 7.74 17.05 -3.61
N GLU A 65 8.74 17.83 -4.01
CA GLU A 65 10.09 17.34 -4.30
C GLU A 65 10.72 16.64 -3.09
N ALA A 66 10.62 17.27 -1.90
CA ALA A 66 11.16 16.69 -0.67
C ALA A 66 10.50 15.34 -0.32
N ILE A 67 9.18 15.25 -0.48
CA ILE A 67 8.41 14.03 -0.23
C ILE A 67 8.77 12.93 -1.23
N HIS A 68 8.99 13.28 -2.50
CA HIS A 68 9.42 12.32 -3.50
C HIS A 68 10.83 11.80 -3.29
N VAL A 69 11.77 12.68 -2.92
CA VAL A 69 13.13 12.27 -2.54
C VAL A 69 13.08 11.30 -1.36
N LEU A 70 12.23 11.55 -0.36
CA LEU A 70 12.00 10.63 0.76
C LEU A 70 11.40 9.29 0.31
N LEU A 71 10.44 9.31 -0.63
CA LEU A 71 9.85 8.09 -1.18
C LEU A 71 10.87 7.25 -1.97
N ASN A 72 11.66 7.89 -2.82
CA ASN A 72 12.75 7.22 -3.57
C ASN A 72 13.82 6.67 -2.63
N PHE A 73 14.10 7.38 -1.55
CA PHE A 73 15.01 6.91 -0.51
C PHE A 73 14.44 5.68 0.21
N MET A 74 13.16 5.69 0.57
CA MET A 74 12.46 4.53 1.13
C MET A 74 12.56 3.31 0.21
N GLU A 75 12.25 3.47 -1.07
CA GLU A 75 12.32 2.37 -2.04
C GLU A 75 13.73 1.77 -2.13
N LYS A 76 14.76 2.61 -2.26
CA LYS A 76 16.17 2.15 -2.26
C LYS A 76 16.54 1.38 -0.99
N ARG A 77 15.95 1.73 0.16
CA ARG A 77 16.16 1.02 1.43
C ARG A 77 15.46 -0.32 1.48
N ILE A 78 14.28 -0.43 0.88
CA ILE A 78 13.59 -1.71 0.73
C ILE A 78 14.41 -2.64 -0.18
N ASP A 79 14.90 -2.13 -1.30
CA ASP A 79 15.69 -2.92 -2.27
C ASP A 79 17.03 -3.41 -1.71
N LYS A 80 17.61 -2.67 -0.75
CA LYS A 80 18.83 -3.11 -0.06
C LYS A 80 18.61 -4.38 0.77
N GLY A 81 17.38 -4.69 1.17
CA GLY A 81 17.03 -5.96 1.82
C GLY A 81 17.59 -6.16 3.23
N SER A 82 18.15 -5.12 3.87
CA SER A 82 18.83 -5.26 5.16
C SER A 82 18.64 -4.04 6.06
N SER A 83 18.75 -4.25 7.37
CA SER A 83 18.70 -3.18 8.40
C SER A 83 17.36 -2.41 8.40
N TYR A 84 16.23 -3.09 8.19
CA TYR A 84 14.92 -2.43 8.07
C TYR A 84 14.55 -1.57 9.29
N ARG A 85 14.81 -2.05 10.52
CA ARG A 85 14.51 -1.30 11.75
C ARG A 85 15.18 0.07 11.81
N GLU A 86 16.46 0.14 11.47
CA GLU A 86 17.25 1.37 11.60
C GLU A 86 17.19 2.24 10.35
N GLY A 87 16.99 1.62 9.19
CA GLY A 87 17.09 2.27 7.89
C GLY A 87 15.76 2.59 7.22
N LEU A 88 14.72 1.80 7.46
CA LEU A 88 13.43 1.90 6.77
C LEU A 88 12.32 2.42 7.70
N THR A 89 12.23 1.90 8.92
CA THR A 89 11.17 2.28 9.88
C THR A 89 11.09 3.80 10.10
N PRO A 90 12.19 4.54 10.30
CA PRO A 90 12.11 6.00 10.51
C PRO A 90 11.54 6.76 9.30
N VAL A 91 11.87 6.30 8.09
CA VAL A 91 11.35 6.90 6.84
C VAL A 91 9.86 6.62 6.71
N LEU A 92 9.43 5.38 6.95
CA LEU A 92 8.02 5.00 6.90
C LEU A 92 7.20 5.73 7.95
N SER A 93 7.71 5.85 9.18
CA SER A 93 7.06 6.63 10.25
C SER A 93 6.88 8.08 9.84
N LEU A 94 7.93 8.72 9.32
CA LEU A 94 7.85 10.10 8.86
C LEU A 94 6.79 10.28 7.74
N LEU A 95 6.83 9.44 6.70
CA LEU A 95 5.88 9.51 5.60
C LEU A 95 4.44 9.22 6.04
N THR A 96 4.26 8.33 7.02
CA THR A 96 2.95 7.99 7.61
C THR A 96 2.36 9.19 8.34
N GLU A 97 3.13 9.83 9.22
CA GLU A 97 2.69 11.00 9.97
C GLU A 97 2.41 12.19 9.06
N CYS A 98 3.28 12.46 8.09
CA CYS A 98 3.04 13.47 7.05
C CYS A 98 1.73 13.20 6.27
N SER A 99 1.43 11.93 6.00
CA SER A 99 0.19 11.52 5.31
C SER A 99 -1.05 11.68 6.18
N ARG A 100 -0.93 11.56 7.50
CA ARG A 100 -2.04 11.85 8.44
C ARG A 100 -2.33 13.33 8.48
N ALA A 101 -1.29 14.15 8.65
CA ALA A 101 -1.42 15.60 8.78
C ALA A 101 -1.88 16.28 7.48
N HIS A 102 -1.31 15.92 6.34
CA HIS A 102 -1.55 16.64 5.07
C HIS A 102 -2.28 15.80 4.03
N ARG A 103 -3.48 16.24 3.65
CA ARG A 103 -4.31 15.59 2.61
C ARG A 103 -3.58 15.49 1.27
N ASN A 104 -2.87 16.52 0.86
CA ASN A 104 -2.19 16.55 -0.44
C ASN A 104 -0.99 15.59 -0.47
N ILE A 105 -0.20 15.49 0.61
CA ILE A 105 0.85 14.46 0.71
C ILE A 105 0.24 13.09 0.59
N ARG A 106 -0.83 12.81 1.35
CA ARG A 106 -1.49 11.50 1.32
C ARG A 106 -1.99 11.14 -0.07
N LYS A 107 -2.60 12.10 -0.79
CA LYS A 107 -3.05 11.89 -2.18
C LYS A 107 -1.88 11.65 -3.13
N PHE A 108 -0.85 12.50 -3.07
CA PHE A 108 0.37 12.33 -3.85
C PHE A 108 1.04 10.97 -3.62
N LEU A 109 1.24 10.58 -2.36
CA LEU A 109 1.81 9.28 -2.01
C LEU A 109 0.91 8.11 -2.39
N LYS A 110 -0.42 8.24 -2.26
CA LYS A 110 -1.37 7.23 -2.74
C LYS A 110 -1.23 7.04 -4.25
N ASP A 111 -1.12 8.10 -5.03
CA ASP A 111 -0.99 8.02 -6.49
C ASP A 111 0.34 7.36 -6.92
N GLN A 112 1.43 7.61 -6.16
CA GLN A 112 2.74 7.01 -6.44
C GLN A 112 2.87 5.56 -5.94
N VAL A 113 2.34 5.23 -4.75
CA VAL A 113 2.51 3.93 -4.10
C VAL A 113 1.39 2.95 -4.46
N LEU A 114 0.14 3.43 -4.51
CA LEU A 114 -1.07 2.65 -4.73
C LEU A 114 -1.83 3.16 -5.97
N PRO A 115 -1.22 3.11 -7.17
CA PRO A 115 -1.89 3.55 -8.38
C PRO A 115 -3.19 2.74 -8.62
N PRO A 116 -4.16 3.31 -9.34
CA PRO A 116 -5.42 2.63 -9.65
C PRO A 116 -5.17 1.24 -10.25
N LEU A 117 -5.83 0.22 -9.69
CA LEU A 117 -5.58 -1.18 -10.05
C LEU A 117 -6.00 -1.46 -11.49
N ARG A 118 -5.05 -1.90 -12.32
CA ARG A 118 -5.34 -2.41 -13.67
C ARG A 118 -5.19 -3.92 -13.75
N ASP A 119 -4.17 -4.44 -13.08
CA ASP A 119 -3.90 -5.87 -12.97
C ASP A 119 -4.34 -6.41 -11.61
N VAL A 120 -5.27 -7.36 -11.64
CA VAL A 120 -5.84 -8.10 -10.49
C VAL A 120 -5.61 -9.61 -10.59
N THR A 121 -4.85 -10.05 -11.59
CA THR A 121 -4.58 -11.48 -11.83
C THR A 121 -3.52 -12.01 -10.86
N ASN A 122 -2.49 -11.19 -10.61
CA ASN A 122 -1.37 -11.55 -9.76
C ASN A 122 -1.63 -11.22 -8.29
N ARG A 123 -1.01 -12.00 -7.40
CA ARG A 123 -1.04 -11.76 -5.95
C ARG A 123 -0.46 -10.38 -5.58
N PRO A 124 -1.04 -9.67 -4.61
CA PRO A 124 -0.57 -8.35 -4.18
C PRO A 124 0.90 -8.29 -3.74
N GLU A 125 1.46 -9.36 -3.17
CA GLU A 125 2.85 -9.45 -2.73
C GLU A 125 3.85 -9.81 -3.85
N VAL A 126 3.36 -10.24 -5.02
CA VAL A 126 4.16 -10.65 -6.17
C VAL A 126 4.35 -9.46 -7.12
N GLY A 127 5.62 -9.13 -7.40
CA GLY A 127 6.01 -8.04 -8.28
C GLY A 127 7.13 -7.17 -7.73
N SER A 128 7.53 -6.19 -8.54
CA SER A 128 8.65 -5.27 -8.28
C SER A 128 8.21 -3.84 -7.97
N THR A 129 6.91 -3.54 -7.97
CA THR A 129 6.42 -2.19 -7.64
C THR A 129 6.56 -1.91 -6.13
N VAL A 130 6.58 -0.62 -5.75
CA VAL A 130 6.62 -0.19 -4.35
C VAL A 130 5.47 -0.81 -3.54
N ARG A 131 4.25 -0.88 -4.11
CA ARG A 131 3.11 -1.60 -3.53
C ARG A 131 3.48 -3.02 -3.15
N ASN A 132 3.95 -3.81 -4.12
CA ASN A 132 4.24 -5.24 -3.90
C ASN A 132 5.31 -5.43 -2.83
N LYS A 133 6.36 -4.60 -2.86
CA LYS A 133 7.44 -4.61 -1.88
C LYS A 133 6.91 -4.31 -0.47
N LEU A 134 6.05 -3.30 -0.31
CA LEU A 134 5.44 -2.95 0.98
C LEU A 134 4.47 -4.02 1.49
N VAL A 135 3.65 -4.61 0.62
CA VAL A 135 2.74 -5.70 1.00
C VAL A 135 3.53 -6.90 1.52
N ARG A 136 4.66 -7.24 0.88
CA ARG A 136 5.56 -8.30 1.36
C ARG A 136 6.16 -8.02 2.74
N LEU A 137 6.34 -6.74 3.10
CA LEU A 137 6.80 -6.35 4.43
C LEU A 137 5.72 -6.50 5.50
N MET A 138 4.42 -6.51 5.16
CA MET A 138 3.32 -6.71 6.12
C MET A 138 3.34 -8.11 6.76
N THR A 139 4.00 -9.08 6.12
CA THR A 139 4.18 -10.45 6.64
C THR A 139 5.63 -10.72 7.05
N HIS A 140 6.44 -9.67 7.26
CA HIS A 140 7.80 -9.81 7.72
C HIS A 140 7.87 -10.34 9.17
N VAL A 141 8.94 -11.06 9.51
CA VAL A 141 9.14 -11.68 10.83
C VAL A 141 9.26 -10.65 11.97
N ASP A 142 9.84 -9.49 11.68
CA ASP A 142 9.97 -8.37 12.63
C ASP A 142 8.65 -7.63 12.81
N LEU A 143 8.15 -7.61 14.05
CA LEU A 143 6.88 -6.98 14.42
C LEU A 143 6.87 -5.46 14.15
N GLY A 144 7.98 -4.76 14.39
CA GLY A 144 8.06 -3.32 14.16
C GLY A 144 7.99 -2.97 12.68
N VAL A 145 8.70 -3.74 11.84
CA VAL A 145 8.69 -3.53 10.38
C VAL A 145 7.33 -3.84 9.78
N LYS A 146 6.70 -4.96 10.17
CA LYS A 146 5.38 -5.32 9.65
C LYS A 146 4.30 -4.31 10.07
N GLN A 147 4.35 -3.84 11.32
CA GLN A 147 3.38 -2.89 11.84
C GLN A 147 3.47 -1.56 11.10
N ILE A 148 4.67 -1.01 10.92
CA ILE A 148 4.83 0.29 10.27
C ILE A 148 4.52 0.25 8.77
N ALA A 149 4.87 -0.84 8.08
CA ALA A 149 4.55 -1.02 6.67
C ALA A 149 3.02 -1.11 6.45
N ALA A 150 2.35 -1.89 7.29
CA ALA A 150 0.90 -2.04 7.24
C ALA A 150 0.17 -0.74 7.65
N GLU A 151 0.70 -0.03 8.64
CA GLU A 151 0.17 1.25 9.09
C GLU A 151 0.29 2.32 8.00
N PHE A 152 1.42 2.41 7.32
CA PHE A 152 1.62 3.34 6.20
C PHE A 152 0.57 3.11 5.10
N LEU A 153 0.40 1.87 4.65
CA LEU A 153 -0.60 1.52 3.64
C LEU A 153 -2.03 1.82 4.10
N PHE A 154 -2.35 1.57 5.38
CA PHE A 154 -3.66 1.86 5.94
C PHE A 154 -3.98 3.35 5.97
N VAL A 155 -3.01 4.20 6.32
CA VAL A 155 -3.15 5.67 6.29
C VAL A 155 -3.37 6.17 4.86
N LEU A 156 -2.64 5.65 3.87
CA LEU A 156 -2.86 5.99 2.46
C LEU A 156 -4.28 5.59 2.00
N CYS A 157 -4.82 4.51 2.55
CA CYS A 157 -6.19 4.05 2.32
C CYS A 157 -7.25 4.76 3.17
N LYS A 158 -6.94 5.92 3.77
CA LYS A 158 -7.84 6.68 4.66
C LYS A 158 -8.36 5.87 5.85
N GLU A 159 -7.56 4.92 6.31
CA GLU A 159 -7.86 4.02 7.41
C GLU A 159 -9.17 3.24 7.21
N ARG A 160 -9.50 2.92 5.96
CA ARG A 160 -10.64 2.04 5.60
C ARG A 160 -10.16 0.62 5.32
N VAL A 161 -10.81 -0.35 5.97
CA VAL A 161 -10.49 -1.77 5.77
C VAL A 161 -10.73 -2.18 4.32
N ASP A 162 -11.89 -1.89 3.74
CA ASP A 162 -12.21 -2.28 2.36
C ASP A 162 -11.19 -1.77 1.35
N SER A 163 -10.79 -0.50 1.50
CA SER A 163 -9.82 0.13 0.62
C SER A 163 -8.43 -0.48 0.77
N LEU A 164 -8.01 -0.84 1.99
CA LEU A 164 -6.76 -1.56 2.22
C LEU A 164 -6.80 -2.95 1.55
N LEU A 165 -7.87 -3.71 1.80
CA LEU A 165 -8.03 -5.08 1.31
C LEU A 165 -7.96 -5.16 -0.21
N LYS A 166 -8.49 -4.15 -0.92
CA LYS A 166 -8.37 -4.03 -2.38
C LYS A 166 -6.92 -4.10 -2.86
N TYR A 167 -5.96 -3.51 -2.14
CA TYR A 167 -4.56 -3.43 -2.57
C TYR A 167 -3.66 -4.49 -1.94
N THR A 168 -4.05 -5.08 -0.82
CA THR A 168 -3.19 -6.00 -0.05
C THR A 168 -3.70 -7.44 0.02
N GLY A 169 -5.01 -7.65 -0.10
CA GLY A 169 -5.67 -8.90 0.30
C GLY A 169 -5.78 -9.04 1.82
N TYR A 170 -6.75 -9.82 2.28
CA TYR A 170 -7.03 -10.02 3.70
C TYR A 170 -5.94 -10.82 4.41
N GLY A 171 -5.33 -11.81 3.75
CA GLY A 171 -4.24 -12.60 4.33
C GLY A 171 -3.07 -11.74 4.80
N ASN A 172 -2.64 -10.79 3.95
CA ASN A 172 -1.54 -9.87 4.27
C ASN A 172 -1.96 -8.81 5.31
N ALA A 173 -3.22 -8.36 5.28
CA ALA A 173 -3.75 -7.35 6.20
C ALA A 173 -4.17 -7.90 7.57
N ALA A 174 -4.43 -9.21 7.71
CA ALA A 174 -5.00 -9.82 8.89
C ALA A 174 -4.22 -9.49 10.18
N GLY A 175 -2.89 -9.45 10.11
CA GLY A 175 -2.05 -9.09 11.25
C GLY A 175 -2.30 -7.66 11.76
N LEU A 176 -2.45 -6.69 10.85
CA LEU A 176 -2.79 -5.32 11.19
C LEU A 176 -4.23 -5.21 11.72
N LEU A 177 -5.17 -5.87 11.04
CA LEU A 177 -6.59 -5.84 11.39
C LEU A 177 -6.83 -6.44 12.77
N ALA A 178 -6.16 -7.56 13.09
CA ALA A 178 -6.19 -8.15 14.42
C ALA A 178 -5.64 -7.20 15.49
N ALA A 179 -4.49 -6.58 15.25
CA ALA A 179 -3.88 -5.64 16.19
C ALA A 179 -4.75 -4.39 16.46
N ARG A 180 -5.60 -4.00 15.50
CA ARG A 180 -6.53 -2.86 15.63
C ARG A 180 -7.97 -3.26 15.99
N GLY A 181 -8.27 -4.55 16.15
CA GLY A 181 -9.64 -5.01 16.41
C GLY A 181 -10.62 -4.81 15.23
N LEU A 182 -10.10 -4.70 14.00
CA LEU A 182 -10.86 -4.42 12.78
C LEU A 182 -11.10 -5.68 11.91
N LEU A 183 -11.01 -6.88 12.50
CA LEU A 183 -11.22 -8.14 11.77
C LEU A 183 -12.65 -8.28 11.22
N ALA A 184 -13.64 -7.71 11.91
CA ALA A 184 -15.03 -7.66 11.45
C ALA A 184 -15.27 -6.55 10.40
N GLY A 185 -14.22 -5.89 9.94
CA GLY A 185 -14.31 -4.69 9.11
C GLY A 185 -14.43 -3.41 9.94
N GLY A 186 -14.56 -2.28 9.24
CA GLY A 186 -14.73 -0.97 9.86
C GLY A 186 -13.78 0.10 9.33
N ARG A 187 -13.63 1.15 10.13
CA ARG A 187 -12.80 2.32 9.84
C ARG A 187 -11.96 2.63 11.07
N GLY A 188 -10.73 3.11 10.87
CA GLY A 188 -9.90 3.64 11.95
C GLY A 188 -10.50 4.90 12.58
N ASP A 189 -9.86 5.36 13.66
CA ASP A 189 -10.35 6.45 14.50
C ASP A 189 -10.28 7.83 13.82
N ASN A 190 -9.46 7.98 12.77
CA ASN A 190 -9.22 9.26 12.12
C ASN A 190 -10.33 9.65 11.12
N TRP A 191 -10.73 10.93 11.17
CA TRP A 191 -11.71 11.49 10.24
C TRP A 191 -11.04 11.95 8.94
N TYR A 192 -11.42 11.34 7.82
CA TYR A 192 -10.95 11.71 6.48
C TYR A 192 -12.10 12.19 5.60
N SER A 193 -11.81 13.14 4.70
CA SER A 193 -12.75 13.58 3.67
C SER A 193 -13.19 12.40 2.79
N GLU A 194 -14.49 12.30 2.55
CA GLU A 194 -15.02 11.46 1.47
C GLU A 194 -14.53 12.05 0.14
N ASP A 195 -13.86 11.23 -0.68
CA ASP A 195 -13.47 11.62 -2.04
C ASP A 195 -13.97 10.55 -3.00
N GLU A 196 -13.96 10.90 -4.29
CA GLU A 196 -14.37 10.07 -5.43
C GLU A 196 -13.80 8.66 -5.43
N ASP A 197 -14.62 7.76 -5.97
CA ASP A 197 -14.32 6.37 -6.19
C ASP A 197 -13.10 6.23 -7.12
N THR A 198 -11.97 5.76 -6.59
CA THR A 198 -10.74 5.49 -7.35
C THR A 198 -10.77 4.12 -8.04
N ASP A 199 -11.92 3.44 -8.06
CA ASP A 199 -12.09 2.15 -8.71
C ASP A 199 -12.10 2.31 -10.24
N THR A 200 -11.16 1.63 -10.89
CA THR A 200 -11.10 1.45 -12.34
C THR A 200 -12.24 0.53 -12.80
N GLU A 201 -12.68 0.69 -14.04
CA GLU A 201 -13.74 -0.16 -14.61
C GLU A 201 -13.31 -1.62 -14.67
N GLU A 202 -12.03 -1.90 -14.91
CA GLU A 202 -11.43 -3.24 -14.85
C GLU A 202 -11.59 -3.86 -13.46
N TYR A 203 -11.32 -3.08 -12.40
CA TYR A 203 -11.47 -3.57 -11.03
C TYR A 203 -12.93 -3.82 -10.67
N LYS A 204 -13.87 -2.94 -11.06
CA LYS A 204 -15.30 -3.14 -10.79
C LYS A 204 -15.84 -4.43 -11.41
N ASN A 205 -15.40 -4.74 -12.63
CA ASN A 205 -15.78 -5.96 -13.34
C ASN A 205 -15.17 -7.23 -12.71
N ALA A 206 -13.93 -7.14 -12.21
CA ALA A 206 -13.26 -8.27 -11.60
C ALA A 206 -13.61 -8.48 -10.11
N LYS A 207 -14.05 -7.43 -9.41
CA LYS A 207 -14.42 -7.44 -7.98
C LYS A 207 -15.24 -8.64 -7.51
N PRO A 208 -16.30 -9.11 -8.22
CA PRO A 208 -17.06 -10.29 -7.78
C PRO A 208 -16.25 -11.59 -7.81
N ASN A 209 -15.19 -11.66 -8.63
CA ASN A 209 -14.39 -12.86 -8.85
C ASN A 209 -13.05 -12.82 -8.11
N ILE A 210 -12.74 -11.74 -7.38
CA ILE A 210 -11.52 -11.63 -6.59
C ILE A 210 -11.73 -12.32 -5.24
N ASN A 211 -10.85 -13.25 -4.90
CA ASN A 211 -10.84 -13.85 -3.58
C ASN A 211 -10.35 -12.82 -2.55
N LEU A 212 -11.20 -12.47 -1.57
CA LEU A 212 -10.86 -11.45 -0.56
C LEU A 212 -9.66 -11.87 0.30
N ILE A 213 -9.45 -13.17 0.50
CA ILE A 213 -8.36 -13.71 1.31
C ILE A 213 -7.02 -13.45 0.62
N THR A 214 -6.93 -13.83 -0.65
CA THR A 214 -5.68 -13.79 -1.41
C THR A 214 -5.49 -12.48 -2.19
N GLY A 215 -6.55 -11.69 -2.37
CA GLY A 215 -6.52 -10.40 -3.05
C GLY A 215 -6.29 -10.49 -4.56
N HIS A 216 -6.46 -11.67 -5.17
CA HIS A 216 -6.32 -11.89 -6.59
C HIS A 216 -7.49 -12.70 -7.17
N LEU A 217 -7.63 -12.65 -8.49
CA LEU A 217 -8.53 -13.51 -9.23
C LEU A 217 -7.92 -14.91 -9.28
N GLU A 218 -8.61 -15.88 -8.67
CA GLU A 218 -8.24 -17.29 -8.75
C GLU A 218 -8.88 -17.89 -10.00
N GLU A 219 -8.10 -18.59 -10.82
CA GLU A 219 -8.69 -19.42 -11.86
C GLU A 219 -9.55 -20.49 -11.20
N PRO A 220 -10.76 -20.78 -11.72
CA PRO A 220 -11.60 -21.82 -11.16
C PRO A 220 -10.82 -23.14 -11.18
N MET A 221 -10.48 -23.65 -10.00
CA MET A 221 -9.85 -24.96 -9.90
C MET A 221 -10.78 -26.00 -10.53
N PRO A 222 -10.26 -26.94 -11.34
CA PRO A 222 -11.04 -28.08 -11.80
C PRO A 222 -11.67 -28.76 -10.59
N ASN A 223 -12.95 -29.15 -10.68
CA ASN A 223 -13.57 -29.79 -9.53
C ASN A 223 -12.85 -31.13 -9.28
N PRO A 224 -12.34 -31.39 -8.06
CA PRO A 224 -11.60 -32.62 -7.77
C PRO A 224 -12.41 -33.90 -8.03
N ILE A 225 -13.74 -33.77 -8.08
CA ILE A 225 -14.69 -34.85 -8.35
C ILE A 225 -14.84 -35.17 -9.84
N ASP A 226 -14.39 -34.31 -10.75
CA ASP A 226 -14.53 -34.51 -12.20
C ASP A 226 -13.58 -35.61 -12.71
N GLU A 227 -12.49 -35.91 -11.99
CA GLU A 227 -11.54 -36.99 -12.29
C GLU A 227 -11.83 -38.29 -11.51
N MET A 228 -12.78 -38.28 -10.58
CA MET A 228 -13.07 -39.44 -9.73
C MET A 228 -14.16 -40.34 -10.33
N THR A 229 -13.99 -41.65 -10.19
CA THR A 229 -15.06 -42.61 -10.48
C THR A 229 -16.19 -42.50 -9.45
N GLU A 230 -17.40 -42.93 -9.81
CA GLU A 230 -18.57 -42.80 -8.93
C GLU A 230 -18.40 -43.54 -7.60
N GLU A 231 -17.71 -44.68 -7.61
CA GLU A 231 -17.37 -45.46 -6.42
C GLU A 231 -16.41 -44.71 -5.48
N GLN A 232 -15.44 -43.97 -6.05
CA GLN A 232 -14.53 -43.14 -5.26
C GLN A 232 -15.25 -41.96 -4.63
N LYS A 233 -16.23 -41.37 -5.34
CA LYS A 233 -17.06 -40.28 -4.80
C LYS A 233 -17.89 -40.75 -3.62
N GLU A 234 -18.54 -41.92 -3.72
CA GLU A 234 -19.32 -42.49 -2.61
C GLU A 234 -18.45 -42.78 -1.39
N TYR A 235 -17.24 -43.32 -1.58
CA TYR A 235 -16.31 -43.59 -0.49
C TYR A 235 -15.85 -42.31 0.23
N GLU A 236 -15.50 -41.26 -0.51
CA GLU A 236 -15.12 -39.97 0.07
C GLU A 236 -16.31 -39.28 0.76
N ALA A 237 -17.50 -39.35 0.20
CA ALA A 237 -18.72 -38.85 0.83
C ALA A 237 -18.97 -39.53 2.17
N MET A 238 -18.82 -40.87 2.24
CA MET A 238 -18.98 -41.63 3.47
C MET A 238 -17.92 -41.27 4.52
N LYS A 239 -16.69 -40.94 4.08
CA LYS A 239 -15.61 -40.45 4.94
C LYS A 239 -15.93 -39.06 5.50
N LEU A 240 -16.46 -38.15 4.68
CA LEU A 240 -16.89 -36.81 5.10
C LEU A 240 -18.02 -36.88 6.12
N VAL A 241 -19.05 -37.70 5.87
CA VAL A 241 -20.16 -37.91 6.82
C VAL A 241 -19.63 -38.40 8.17
N ASN A 242 -18.70 -39.35 8.18
CA ASN A 242 -18.07 -39.83 9.40
C ASN A 242 -17.25 -38.74 10.12
N MET A 243 -16.57 -37.85 9.38
CA MET A 243 -15.86 -36.71 9.99
C MET A 243 -16.82 -35.68 10.58
N LEU A 244 -17.92 -35.37 9.89
CA LEU A 244 -18.99 -34.50 10.37
C LEU A 244 -19.67 -35.06 11.62
N ASP A 245 -20.00 -36.35 11.63
CA ASP A 245 -20.58 -37.03 12.80
C ASP A 245 -19.62 -36.99 14.00
N LYS A 246 -18.32 -37.22 13.78
CA LYS A 246 -17.30 -37.06 14.83
C LYS A 246 -17.27 -35.61 15.35
N LEU A 247 -17.18 -34.62 14.47
CA LEU A 247 -17.19 -33.21 14.87
C LEU A 247 -18.47 -32.85 15.64
N SER A 248 -19.63 -33.30 15.17
CA SER A 248 -20.92 -33.06 15.84
C SER A 248 -21.01 -33.70 17.22
N ARG A 249 -20.31 -34.83 17.46
CA ARG A 249 -20.31 -35.51 18.77
C ARG A 249 -19.31 -34.92 19.75
N TYR A 250 -18.20 -34.36 19.26
CA TYR A 250 -17.16 -33.75 20.11
C TYR A 250 -17.32 -32.23 20.27
N CYS A 251 -18.05 -31.57 19.38
CA CYS A 251 -18.40 -30.16 19.53
C CYS A 251 -19.61 -30.06 20.48
N ILE A 252 -19.31 -29.73 21.73
CA ILE A 252 -20.31 -29.38 22.76
C ILE A 252 -21.26 -28.34 22.15
N PRO A 253 -22.60 -28.46 22.32
CA PRO A 253 -23.53 -27.51 21.76
C PRO A 253 -23.18 -26.08 22.20
N ILE A 254 -23.02 -25.20 21.20
CA ILE A 254 -22.66 -23.77 21.32
C ILE A 254 -23.64 -23.00 22.24
N HIS A 255 -24.74 -23.64 22.66
CA HIS A 255 -25.70 -23.12 23.63
C HIS A 255 -25.15 -22.91 25.06
N PHE A 256 -23.91 -23.33 25.37
CA PHE A 256 -23.27 -23.09 26.67
C PHE A 256 -22.19 -21.98 26.68
N LEU A 257 -21.85 -21.38 25.52
CA LEU A 257 -20.84 -20.32 25.42
C LEU A 257 -21.43 -18.90 25.24
N LEU A 258 -22.76 -18.78 25.09
CA LEU A 258 -23.50 -17.52 25.14
C LEU A 258 -24.41 -17.52 26.37
N GLY A 259 -23.82 -17.65 27.56
CA GLY A 259 -24.50 -17.42 28.83
C GLY A 259 -24.00 -16.12 29.44
N PHE A 260 -24.85 -15.09 29.42
CA PHE A 260 -24.76 -13.81 30.14
C PHE A 260 -23.48 -12.96 29.98
#